data_AF-K9EJ10-F1
#
_entry.id   AF-K9EJ10-F1
#
_cell.length_a   1.000
_cell.length_b   1.000
_cell.length_c   1.000
_cell.angle_alpha   90.00
_cell.angle_beta   90.00
_cell.angle_gamma   90.00
#
_symmetry.space_group_name_H-M   'P 1'
#
loop_
_entity.id
_entity.type
_entity.pdbx_description
1 polymer ?
#
loop_
_entity_poly.entity_id
_entity_poly.type
_entity_poly.pdbx_seq_one_letter_code
_entity_poly.pdbx_strand_id
1 'polypeptide(L)'
;MRRFWNWEPPAPDTSDPAGSDTSRVLRINGVIAEESWFDDDITPALFASELAAGSGDVTVWINSPGGDVVAAAQIYNMLLDYPGHVRVCIDGIAASAASVIAMAGEVVAMSPVSMLMIHNPATLAVGDADELGRAIDMLAAVKESIINAYELKTGMSRAKLARLMDQETWMDARAAIAMGFADGYLTGNAPKVTDPDEDDDEGPDTKPPWPPKTGNPAPLADTASGVCFARKPAEQRLVAHLTDTPPATQPPTPAPVRLTGRRVVDLYAALVNHTH
;
A
#
# COMPACT_ATOMS: atom_id res chain seq x y z
N MET A 1 3.05 9.56 19.97
CA MET A 1 2.84 8.66 18.82
C MET A 1 1.60 7.81 18.93
N ARG A 2 0.77 7.83 17.89
CA ARG A 2 -0.41 6.97 17.79
C ARG A 2 -0.02 5.61 17.20
N ARG A 3 -0.34 4.51 17.89
CA ARG A 3 -0.16 3.15 17.35
C ARG A 3 -0.98 3.02 16.06
N PHE A 4 -0.37 2.47 15.01
CA PHE A 4 -1.08 2.10 13.77
C PHE A 4 -1.37 0.59 13.69
N TRP A 5 -0.96 -0.19 14.70
CA TRP A 5 -1.36 -1.59 14.82
C TRP A 5 -2.05 -1.89 16.14
N ASN A 6 -2.86 -2.93 16.16
CA ASN A 6 -3.53 -3.43 17.34
C ASN A 6 -3.76 -4.95 17.24
N TRP A 7 -3.51 -5.67 18.32
CA TRP A 7 -3.89 -7.08 18.44
C TRP A 7 -5.31 -7.17 18.99
N GLU A 8 -6.19 -7.92 18.34
CA GLU A 8 -7.50 -8.21 18.94
C GLU A 8 -7.32 -9.19 20.10
N PRO A 9 -8.13 -9.06 21.16
CA PRO A 9 -8.17 -10.08 22.20
C PRO A 9 -8.57 -11.42 21.56
N PRO A 10 -7.98 -12.54 22.00
CA PRO A 10 -8.39 -13.85 21.52
C PRO A 10 -9.90 -13.99 21.72
N ALA A 11 -10.60 -14.44 20.68
CA ALA A 11 -12.03 -14.70 20.79
C ALA A 11 -12.26 -15.67 21.97
N PRO A 12 -13.28 -15.45 22.81
CA PRO A 12 -13.60 -16.39 23.88
C PRO A 12 -14.00 -17.72 23.23
N ASP A 13 -13.07 -18.66 23.22
CA ASP A 13 -13.31 -20.00 22.70
C ASP A 13 -14.26 -20.73 23.66
N THR A 14 -15.49 -20.94 23.24
CA THR A 14 -16.49 -21.73 23.98
C THR A 14 -16.45 -23.21 23.62
N SER A 15 -15.54 -23.63 22.75
CA SER A 15 -15.45 -24.97 22.17
C SER A 15 -14.16 -25.73 22.46
N ASP A 16 -13.03 -25.07 22.73
CA ASP A 16 -11.75 -25.74 23.06
C ASP A 16 -11.15 -25.23 24.41
N PRO A 17 -11.40 -25.93 25.53
CA PRO A 17 -10.80 -25.61 26.83
C PRO A 17 -9.31 -25.96 26.93
N ALA A 18 -8.69 -26.55 25.89
CA ALA A 18 -7.27 -26.92 25.85
C ALA A 18 -6.38 -25.92 25.08
N GLY A 19 -6.95 -24.89 24.46
CA GLY A 19 -6.22 -23.76 23.88
C GLY A 19 -5.37 -24.09 22.65
N SER A 20 -5.80 -25.04 21.82
CA SER A 20 -4.97 -25.57 20.73
C SER A 20 -5.09 -24.83 19.40
N ASP A 21 -6.01 -23.86 19.28
CA ASP A 21 -6.31 -23.17 18.01
C ASP A 21 -6.47 -21.65 18.15
N THR A 22 -5.50 -20.98 18.77
CA THR A 22 -5.53 -19.52 18.92
C THR A 22 -5.08 -18.82 17.63
N SER A 23 -5.96 -18.72 16.63
CA SER A 23 -5.70 -17.81 15.49
C SER A 23 -5.65 -16.37 16.02
N ARG A 24 -4.51 -15.68 15.82
CA ARG A 24 -4.29 -14.33 16.33
C ARG A 24 -4.66 -13.31 15.27
N VAL A 25 -5.32 -12.22 15.68
CA VAL A 25 -5.74 -11.17 14.75
C VAL A 25 -4.93 -9.90 15.01
N LEU A 26 -4.17 -9.46 14.01
CA LEU A 26 -3.44 -8.20 13.97
C LEU A 26 -4.17 -7.23 13.04
N ARG A 27 -4.46 -6.01 13.49
CA ARG A 27 -4.98 -4.94 12.62
C ARG A 27 -3.92 -3.89 12.37
N ILE A 28 -3.75 -3.48 11.12
CA ILE A 28 -2.91 -2.35 10.68
C ILE A 28 -3.84 -1.30 10.08
N ASN A 29 -4.04 -0.21 10.82
CA ASN A 29 -5.02 0.84 10.50
C ASN A 29 -4.38 2.23 10.50
N GLY A 30 -4.71 3.04 9.50
CA GLY A 30 -4.22 4.41 9.40
C GLY A 30 -2.78 4.51 8.86
N VAL A 31 -2.16 5.67 9.04
CA VAL A 31 -0.83 5.96 8.46
C VAL A 31 0.25 5.17 9.20
N ILE A 32 1.10 4.49 8.42
CA ILE A 32 2.25 3.74 8.96
C ILE A 32 3.30 4.75 9.44
N ALA A 33 3.55 4.75 10.74
CA ALA A 33 4.57 5.54 11.41
C ALA A 33 4.56 7.05 11.07
N GLU A 34 3.40 7.70 11.20
CA GLU A 34 3.19 9.13 10.88
C GLU A 34 4.14 10.09 11.61
N GLU A 35 4.42 9.85 12.90
CA GLU A 35 5.21 10.77 13.74
C GLU A 35 6.70 10.37 13.84
N SER A 36 7.07 9.16 13.39
CA SER A 36 8.40 8.50 13.38
C SER A 36 8.27 7.06 13.90
N TRP A 37 8.98 6.12 13.29
CA TRP A 37 9.04 4.71 13.70
C TRP A 37 10.17 4.43 14.71
N PHE A 38 11.07 5.40 14.86
CA PHE A 38 12.32 5.23 15.61
C PHE A 38 12.30 5.87 17.00
N ASP A 39 11.15 6.41 17.41
CA ASP A 39 10.99 7.08 18.71
C ASP A 39 10.45 6.11 19.77
N ASP A 40 10.66 6.45 21.04
CA ASP A 40 10.74 5.49 22.15
C ASP A 40 9.45 4.73 22.48
N ASP A 41 8.28 5.19 22.01
CA ASP A 41 6.99 4.57 22.34
C ASP A 41 6.49 3.53 21.32
N ILE A 42 6.87 3.67 20.04
CA ILE A 42 6.31 2.90 18.90
C ILE A 42 7.47 2.38 18.07
N THR A 43 8.12 1.34 18.59
CA THR A 43 9.38 0.84 18.02
C THR A 43 9.19 -0.49 17.29
N PRO A 44 10.11 -0.82 16.36
CA PRO A 44 10.18 -2.15 15.78
C PRO A 44 10.41 -3.26 16.82
N ALA A 45 11.13 -2.97 17.90
CA ALA A 45 11.33 -3.91 19.00
C ALA A 45 10.02 -4.23 19.72
N LEU A 46 9.17 -3.21 19.94
CA LEU A 46 7.84 -3.40 20.52
C LEU A 46 6.97 -4.26 19.60
N PHE A 47 6.89 -3.93 18.30
CA PHE A 47 6.13 -4.74 17.33
C PHE A 47 6.61 -6.19 17.31
N ALA A 48 7.93 -6.41 17.23
CA ALA A 48 8.51 -7.75 17.26
C ALA A 48 8.19 -8.50 18.56
N SER A 49 8.25 -7.82 19.71
CA SER A 49 7.91 -8.43 20.99
C SER A 49 6.45 -8.85 21.08
N GLU A 50 5.52 -8.02 20.60
CA GLU A 50 4.09 -8.35 20.55
C GLU A 50 3.80 -9.46 19.52
N LEU A 51 4.49 -9.47 18.37
CA LEU A 51 4.39 -10.55 17.40
C LEU A 51 4.90 -11.88 17.99
N ALA A 52 6.01 -11.87 18.71
CA ALA A 52 6.61 -13.06 19.34
C ALA A 52 5.88 -13.54 20.61
N ALA A 53 5.09 -12.67 21.26
CA ALA A 53 4.39 -12.99 22.50
C ALA A 53 3.28 -14.03 22.36
N GLY A 54 2.82 -14.31 21.14
CA GLY A 54 1.81 -15.33 20.87
C GLY A 54 2.30 -16.42 19.91
N SER A 55 1.58 -17.52 19.90
CA SER A 55 1.82 -18.69 19.03
C SER A 55 0.62 -18.93 18.10
N GLY A 56 0.78 -19.84 17.14
CA GLY A 56 -0.24 -20.14 16.14
C GLY A 56 -0.19 -19.21 14.93
N ASP A 57 -1.20 -19.33 14.06
CA ASP A 57 -1.28 -18.55 12.83
C ASP A 57 -1.75 -17.11 13.09
N VAL A 58 -1.32 -16.18 12.24
CA VAL A 58 -1.66 -14.76 12.32
C VAL A 58 -2.50 -14.35 11.11
N THR A 59 -3.66 -13.76 11.39
CA THR A 59 -4.44 -13.02 10.39
C THR A 59 -4.24 -11.52 10.55
N VAL A 60 -3.61 -10.90 9.56
CA VAL A 60 -3.35 -9.45 9.48
C VAL A 60 -4.45 -8.77 8.68
N TRP A 61 -5.24 -7.89 9.29
CA TRP A 61 -6.18 -7.02 8.59
C TRP A 61 -5.56 -5.67 8.30
N ILE A 62 -5.63 -5.22 7.05
CA ILE A 62 -5.02 -3.97 6.58
C ILE A 62 -6.10 -3.01 6.06
N ASN A 63 -6.14 -1.84 6.68
CA ASN A 63 -6.86 -0.67 6.22
C ASN A 63 -5.98 0.58 6.39
N SER A 64 -5.02 0.74 5.49
CA SER A 64 -3.96 1.74 5.58
C SER A 64 -3.66 2.41 4.24
N PRO A 65 -3.57 3.75 4.19
CA PRO A 65 -3.11 4.49 3.02
C PRO A 65 -1.58 4.37 2.78
N GLY A 66 -0.87 3.64 3.65
CA GLY A 66 0.59 3.56 3.65
C GLY A 66 1.22 4.54 4.63
N GLY A 67 2.47 4.92 4.38
CA GLY A 67 3.26 5.76 5.28
C GLY A 67 4.75 5.48 5.07
N ASP A 68 5.50 5.35 6.16
CA ASP A 68 6.94 5.11 6.12
C ASP A 68 7.28 3.73 5.53
N VAL A 69 8.12 3.75 4.48
CA VAL A 69 8.52 2.54 3.76
C VAL A 69 9.54 1.69 4.52
N VAL A 70 10.34 2.30 5.39
CA VAL A 70 11.35 1.58 6.18
C VAL A 70 10.67 0.77 7.28
N ALA A 71 9.69 1.37 7.97
CA ALA A 71 8.82 0.70 8.92
C ALA A 71 8.07 -0.46 8.26
N ALA A 72 7.50 -0.23 7.07
CA ALA A 72 6.82 -1.27 6.32
C ALA A 72 7.75 -2.42 5.91
N ALA A 73 8.98 -2.12 5.48
CA ALA A 73 9.98 -3.14 5.14
C ALA A 73 10.38 -3.99 6.37
N GLN A 74 10.49 -3.38 7.56
CA GLN A 74 10.77 -4.12 8.79
C GLN A 74 9.60 -5.02 9.19
N ILE A 75 8.36 -4.52 9.13
CA ILE A 75 7.17 -5.34 9.39
C ILE A 75 7.07 -6.48 8.39
N TYR A 76 7.31 -6.21 7.10
CA TYR A 76 7.35 -7.23 6.06
C TYR A 76 8.31 -8.36 6.42
N ASN A 77 9.55 -8.03 6.82
CA ASN A 77 10.55 -9.04 7.21
C ASN A 77 10.13 -9.80 8.48
N MET A 78 9.59 -9.11 9.49
CA MET A 78 9.12 -9.75 10.73
C MET A 78 7.97 -10.73 10.49
N LEU A 79 7.06 -10.41 9.56
CA LEU A 79 5.97 -11.30 9.17
C LEU A 79 6.49 -12.47 8.31
N LEU A 80 7.47 -12.24 7.44
CA LEU A 80 8.09 -13.29 6.62
C LEU A 80 8.86 -14.30 7.48
N ASP A 81 9.53 -13.84 8.54
CA ASP A 81 10.27 -14.67 9.49
C ASP A 81 9.37 -15.30 10.57
N TYR A 82 8.07 -15.04 10.55
CA TYR A 82 7.15 -15.56 11.56
C TYR A 82 7.01 -17.09 11.40
N PRO A 83 7.10 -17.88 12.50
CA PRO A 83 7.10 -19.35 12.41
C PRO A 83 5.72 -19.96 12.08
N GLY A 84 4.62 -19.23 12.32
CA GLY A 84 3.27 -19.65 11.93
C GLY A 84 2.85 -19.12 10.56
N HIS A 85 1.69 -19.52 10.08
CA HIS A 85 1.17 -19.02 8.81
C HIS A 85 0.67 -17.58 8.95
N VAL A 86 0.98 -16.74 7.96
CA VAL A 86 0.53 -15.35 7.91
C VAL A 86 -0.49 -15.20 6.78
N ARG A 87 -1.73 -14.89 7.16
CA ARG A 87 -2.81 -14.52 6.24
C ARG A 87 -3.04 -13.02 6.29
N VAL A 88 -3.03 -12.34 5.15
CA VAL A 88 -3.37 -10.93 5.05
C VAL A 88 -4.78 -10.77 4.49
N CYS A 89 -5.57 -9.89 5.10
CA CYS A 89 -6.90 -9.48 4.70
C CYS A 89 -6.90 -7.98 4.44
N ILE A 90 -7.26 -7.56 3.22
CA ILE A 90 -7.43 -6.14 2.89
C ILE A 90 -8.94 -5.87 2.88
N ASP A 91 -9.45 -5.17 3.89
CA ASP A 91 -10.89 -4.92 4.07
C ASP A 91 -11.33 -3.51 3.66
N GLY A 92 -10.40 -2.55 3.62
CA GLY A 92 -10.61 -1.20 3.11
C GLY A 92 -9.61 -0.83 2.02
N ILE A 93 -8.39 -0.50 2.41
CA ILE A 93 -7.31 -0.10 1.49
C ILE A 93 -5.96 -0.64 1.95
N ALA A 94 -5.14 -1.09 0.99
CA ALA A 94 -3.71 -1.30 1.18
C ALA A 94 -2.96 -0.50 0.11
N ALA A 95 -2.60 0.74 0.43
CA ALA A 95 -1.92 1.64 -0.51
C ALA A 95 -0.48 1.89 -0.11
N SER A 96 0.39 2.15 -1.10
CA SER A 96 1.77 2.56 -0.86
C SER A 96 2.50 1.55 0.05
N ALA A 97 3.17 1.99 1.11
CA ALA A 97 3.90 1.13 2.05
C ALA A 97 3.03 0.00 2.67
N ALA A 98 1.72 0.18 2.81
CA ALA A 98 0.84 -0.88 3.33
C ALA A 98 0.69 -2.04 2.35
N SER A 99 0.75 -1.77 1.03
CA SER A 99 0.74 -2.82 0.02
C SER A 99 2.01 -3.67 0.07
N VAL A 100 3.15 -3.11 0.51
CA VAL A 100 4.38 -3.87 0.74
C VAL A 100 4.20 -4.84 1.90
N ILE A 101 3.66 -4.38 3.03
CA ILE A 101 3.34 -5.26 4.17
C ILE A 101 2.40 -6.39 3.75
N ALA A 102 1.40 -6.09 2.92
CA ALA A 102 0.48 -7.11 2.43
C ALA A 102 1.17 -8.26 1.69
N MET A 103 2.28 -7.99 0.99
CA MET A 103 3.03 -9.02 0.26
C MET A 103 3.78 -10.00 1.18
N ALA A 104 3.87 -9.74 2.49
CA ALA A 104 4.43 -10.69 3.44
C ALA A 104 3.49 -11.88 3.71
N GLY A 105 2.20 -11.74 3.37
CA GLY A 105 1.22 -12.79 3.56
C GLY A 105 1.44 -13.96 2.61
N GLU A 106 1.47 -15.17 3.17
CA GLU A 106 1.40 -16.40 2.39
C GLU A 106 0.11 -16.42 1.55
N VAL A 107 -1.00 -16.03 2.18
CA VAL A 107 -2.30 -15.82 1.55
C VAL A 107 -2.72 -14.36 1.73
N VAL A 108 -3.10 -13.68 0.65
CA VAL A 108 -3.62 -12.32 0.61
C VAL A 108 -5.04 -12.35 0.06
N ALA A 109 -6.01 -12.01 0.89
CA ALA A 109 -7.42 -11.95 0.50
C ALA A 109 -7.94 -10.50 0.54
N MET A 110 -8.75 -10.13 -0.44
CA MET A 110 -9.27 -8.76 -0.58
C MET A 110 -10.80 -8.71 -0.48
N SER A 111 -11.34 -7.74 0.24
CA SER A 111 -12.78 -7.44 0.20
C SER A 111 -13.16 -7.03 -1.23
N PRO A 112 -14.33 -7.46 -1.76
CA PRO A 112 -14.80 -7.01 -3.07
C PRO A 112 -14.93 -5.49 -3.21
N VAL A 113 -15.00 -4.76 -2.09
CA VAL A 113 -15.07 -3.29 -2.04
C VAL A 113 -13.76 -2.62 -1.60
N SER A 114 -12.66 -3.39 -1.51
CA SER A 114 -11.34 -2.85 -1.15
C SER A 114 -10.51 -2.45 -2.37
N MET A 115 -9.45 -1.67 -2.11
CA MET A 115 -8.48 -1.22 -3.10
C MET A 115 -7.05 -1.57 -2.68
N LEU A 116 -6.21 -1.91 -3.65
CA LEU A 116 -4.76 -2.00 -3.51
C LEU A 116 -4.11 -0.95 -4.41
N MET A 117 -3.09 -0.24 -3.91
CA MET A 117 -2.38 0.76 -4.70
C MET A 117 -0.88 0.63 -4.56
N ILE A 118 -0.17 0.65 -5.69
CA ILE A 118 1.28 0.68 -5.76
C ILE A 118 1.77 1.91 -6.53
N HIS A 119 2.84 2.53 -6.04
CA HIS A 119 3.46 3.70 -6.66
C HIS A 119 4.94 3.81 -6.27
N ASN A 120 5.68 4.71 -6.91
CA ASN A 120 7.07 4.98 -6.57
C ASN A 120 7.22 5.58 -5.16
N PRO A 121 8.34 5.32 -4.45
CA PRO A 121 8.63 6.01 -3.21
C PRO A 121 8.75 7.53 -3.46
N ALA A 122 8.35 8.31 -2.47
CA ALA A 122 8.40 9.76 -2.51
C ALA A 122 8.98 10.29 -1.20
N THR A 123 9.71 11.40 -1.28
CA THR A 123 10.24 12.12 -0.12
C THR A 123 10.25 13.62 -0.41
N LEU A 124 10.45 14.43 0.63
CA LEU A 124 10.71 15.85 0.53
C LEU A 124 12.15 16.09 1.03
N ALA A 125 13.01 16.61 0.16
CA ALA A 125 14.42 16.89 0.45
C ALA A 125 14.76 18.35 0.13
N VAL A 126 15.63 18.94 0.95
CA VAL A 126 16.17 20.30 0.78
C VAL A 126 17.67 20.20 1.00
N GLY A 127 18.46 20.77 0.09
CA GLY A 127 19.91 20.70 0.14
C GLY A 127 20.56 21.26 -1.11
N ASP A 128 21.89 21.18 -1.17
CA ASP A 128 22.64 21.47 -2.39
C ASP A 128 22.46 20.38 -3.47
N ALA A 129 23.09 20.58 -4.63
CA ALA A 129 22.94 19.67 -5.76
C ALA A 129 23.41 18.23 -5.45
N ASP A 130 24.45 18.06 -4.64
CA ASP A 130 25.01 16.76 -4.29
C ASP A 130 24.15 16.05 -3.24
N GLU A 131 23.56 16.79 -2.30
CA GLU A 131 22.57 16.30 -1.34
C GLU A 131 21.30 15.82 -2.05
N LEU A 132 20.78 16.61 -3.00
CA LEU A 132 19.62 16.23 -3.80
C LEU A 132 19.92 15.04 -4.72
N GLY A 133 21.12 14.96 -5.28
CA GLY A 133 21.59 13.79 -6.03
C GLY A 133 21.55 12.51 -5.20
N ARG A 134 22.08 12.55 -3.97
CA ARG A 134 22.02 11.42 -3.04
C ARG A 134 20.58 11.03 -2.65
N ALA A 135 19.68 11.99 -2.52
CA ALA A 135 18.27 11.72 -2.25
C ALA A 135 17.59 10.97 -3.43
N ILE A 136 17.94 11.31 -4.67
CA ILE A 136 17.45 10.61 -5.87
C ILE A 136 17.95 9.16 -5.88
N ASP A 137 19.25 8.93 -5.62
CA ASP A 137 19.82 7.59 -5.56
C ASP A 137 19.17 6.73 -4.48
N MET A 138 18.88 7.34 -3.32
CA MET A 138 18.15 6.67 -2.23
C MET A 138 16.73 6.26 -2.65
N LEU A 139 15.97 7.15 -3.30
CA LEU A 139 14.64 6.80 -3.82
C LEU A 139 14.69 5.67 -4.86
N ALA A 140 15.71 5.65 -5.72
CA ALA A 140 15.92 4.58 -6.68
C ALA A 140 16.18 3.24 -5.97
N ALA A 141 17.06 3.22 -4.97
CA ALA A 141 17.34 2.01 -4.18
C ALA A 141 16.09 1.50 -3.43
N VAL A 142 15.31 2.41 -2.84
CA VAL A 142 14.04 2.07 -2.18
C VAL A 142 13.05 1.48 -3.19
N LYS A 143 12.94 2.06 -4.40
CA LYS A 143 12.07 1.52 -5.46
C LYS A 143 12.44 0.08 -5.80
N GLU A 144 13.73 -0.22 -5.96
CA GLU A 144 14.20 -1.58 -6.24
C GLU A 144 13.88 -2.55 -5.10
N SER A 145 13.97 -2.10 -3.84
CA SER A 145 13.59 -2.89 -2.67
C SER A 145 12.09 -3.24 -2.66
N ILE A 146 11.23 -2.26 -2.93
CA ILE A 146 9.77 -2.49 -3.03
C ILE A 146 9.45 -3.47 -4.18
N ILE A 147 10.11 -3.33 -5.34
CA ILE A 147 9.91 -4.24 -6.47
C ILE A 147 10.21 -5.69 -6.09
N ASN A 148 11.20 -5.95 -5.22
CA ASN A 148 11.51 -7.32 -4.76
C ASN A 148 10.29 -7.98 -4.10
N ALA A 149 9.61 -7.27 -3.20
CA ALA A 149 8.42 -7.81 -2.52
C ALA A 149 7.30 -8.14 -3.52
N TYR A 150 7.05 -7.25 -4.49
CA TYR A 150 6.04 -7.49 -5.53
C TYR A 150 6.43 -8.59 -6.50
N GLU A 151 7.71 -8.70 -6.89
CA GLU A 151 8.21 -9.75 -7.77
C GLU A 151 8.04 -11.12 -7.12
N LEU A 152 8.39 -11.23 -5.84
CA LEU A 152 8.22 -12.47 -5.06
C LEU A 152 6.74 -12.89 -4.94
N LYS A 153 5.82 -11.95 -4.73
CA LYS A 153 4.38 -12.27 -4.60
C LYS A 153 3.71 -12.55 -5.95
N THR A 154 3.97 -11.73 -6.96
CA THR A 154 3.23 -11.73 -8.24
C THR A 154 3.87 -12.60 -9.32
N GLY A 155 5.18 -12.87 -9.24
CA GLY A 155 5.95 -13.49 -10.31
C GLY A 155 6.12 -12.63 -11.58
N MET A 156 5.70 -11.36 -11.55
CA MET A 156 5.85 -10.47 -12.71
C MET A 156 7.30 -10.00 -12.87
N SER A 157 7.71 -9.76 -14.13
CA SER A 157 9.00 -9.14 -14.42
C SER A 157 9.13 -7.76 -13.76
N ARG A 158 10.31 -7.45 -13.22
CA ARG A 158 10.67 -6.12 -12.68
C ARG A 158 10.26 -4.96 -13.56
N ALA A 159 10.47 -5.05 -14.88
CA ALA A 159 10.11 -3.99 -15.83
C ALA A 159 8.60 -3.68 -15.85
N LYS A 160 7.77 -4.71 -15.75
CA LYS A 160 6.31 -4.55 -15.66
C LYS A 160 5.90 -3.92 -14.32
N LEU A 161 6.48 -4.39 -13.22
CA LEU A 161 6.25 -3.83 -11.87
C LEU A 161 6.66 -2.36 -11.78
N ALA A 162 7.85 -2.03 -12.28
CA ALA A 162 8.35 -0.66 -12.34
C ALA A 162 7.39 0.26 -13.09
N ARG A 163 6.85 -0.20 -14.24
CA ARG A 163 5.85 0.56 -15.01
C ARG A 163 4.55 0.77 -14.25
N LEU A 164 4.06 -0.25 -13.52
CA LEU A 164 2.85 -0.09 -12.70
C LEU A 164 3.07 0.92 -11.57
N MET A 165 4.23 0.89 -10.92
CA MET A 165 4.59 1.87 -9.89
C MET A 165 4.74 3.29 -10.46
N ASP A 166 5.36 3.43 -11.64
CA ASP A 166 5.49 4.71 -12.32
C ASP A 166 4.13 5.35 -12.60
N GLN A 167 3.14 4.52 -12.92
CA GLN A 167 1.77 4.94 -13.25
C GLN A 167 0.91 5.32 -12.04
N GLU A 168 1.36 5.01 -10.81
CA GLU A 168 0.52 5.01 -9.61
C GLU A 168 -0.76 4.20 -9.87
N THR A 169 -0.61 2.89 -9.76
CA THR A 169 -1.63 1.93 -10.17
C THR A 169 -2.52 1.58 -8.98
N TRP A 170 -3.80 1.88 -9.13
CA TRP A 170 -4.89 1.47 -8.26
C TRP A 170 -5.59 0.24 -8.84
N MET A 171 -5.83 -0.77 -8.02
CA MET A 171 -6.44 -2.04 -8.38
C MET A 171 -7.59 -2.35 -7.44
N ASP A 172 -8.75 -2.66 -8.00
CA ASP A 172 -9.78 -3.35 -7.23
C ASP A 172 -9.35 -4.79 -6.91
N ALA A 173 -10.09 -5.47 -6.03
CA ALA A 173 -9.80 -6.85 -5.64
C ALA A 173 -9.68 -7.81 -6.84
N ARG A 174 -10.49 -7.63 -7.88
CA ARG A 174 -10.45 -8.49 -9.07
C ARG A 174 -9.16 -8.28 -9.86
N ALA A 175 -8.77 -7.03 -10.08
CA ALA A 175 -7.54 -6.68 -10.77
C ALA A 175 -6.31 -7.15 -10.00
N ALA A 176 -6.30 -6.95 -8.68
CA ALA A 176 -5.22 -7.40 -7.81
C ALA A 176 -5.04 -8.93 -7.86
N ILE A 177 -6.14 -9.70 -7.83
CA ILE A 177 -6.11 -11.16 -7.98
C ILE A 177 -5.59 -11.57 -9.36
N ALA A 178 -6.14 -10.98 -10.43
CA ALA A 178 -5.72 -11.29 -11.80
C ALA A 178 -4.23 -10.94 -12.06
N MET A 179 -3.68 -9.98 -11.31
CA MET A 179 -2.29 -9.57 -11.34
C MET A 179 -1.42 -10.30 -10.31
N GLY A 180 -1.97 -11.20 -9.49
CA GLY A 180 -1.19 -11.96 -8.50
C GLY A 180 -0.74 -11.16 -7.28
N PHE A 181 -1.29 -9.96 -7.04
CA PHE A 181 -1.10 -9.22 -5.79
C PHE A 181 -1.97 -9.79 -4.66
N ALA A 182 -3.04 -10.50 -5.01
CA ALA A 182 -3.93 -11.18 -4.09
C ALA A 182 -4.26 -12.59 -4.59
N ASP A 183 -4.65 -13.47 -3.67
CA ASP A 183 -4.94 -14.88 -3.93
C ASP A 183 -6.45 -15.16 -3.99
N GLY A 184 -7.29 -14.25 -3.47
CA GLY A 184 -8.74 -14.43 -3.50
C GLY A 184 -9.54 -13.31 -2.85
N TYR A 185 -10.86 -13.50 -2.82
CA TYR A 185 -11.77 -12.60 -2.11
C TYR A 185 -11.86 -12.95 -0.62
N LEU A 186 -12.17 -11.96 0.21
CA LEU A 186 -12.66 -12.21 1.55
C LEU A 186 -14.05 -12.84 1.46
N THR A 187 -14.14 -14.11 1.84
CA THR A 187 -15.43 -14.79 2.04
C THR A 187 -15.87 -14.58 3.48
N GLY A 188 -17.14 -14.21 3.69
CA GLY A 188 -17.72 -13.98 5.02
C GLY A 188 -17.78 -15.22 5.93
N ASN A 189 -17.36 -16.37 5.41
CA ASN A 189 -17.05 -17.56 6.20
C ASN A 189 -15.53 -17.77 6.12
N ALA A 190 -14.88 -17.96 7.27
CA ALA A 190 -13.64 -18.72 7.35
C ALA A 190 -13.79 -19.97 6.45
N PRO A 191 -12.75 -20.39 5.72
CA PRO A 191 -12.87 -21.48 4.77
C PRO A 191 -13.46 -22.71 5.46
N LYS A 192 -14.74 -23.00 5.19
CA LYS A 192 -15.27 -24.34 5.45
C LYS A 192 -14.59 -25.21 4.42
N VAL A 193 -13.69 -26.06 4.88
CA VAL A 193 -13.22 -27.22 4.12
C VAL A 193 -14.47 -27.96 3.68
N THR A 194 -14.90 -27.77 2.44
CA THR A 194 -15.88 -28.65 1.81
C THR A 194 -15.08 -29.80 1.25
N ASP A 195 -15.13 -30.92 1.96
CA ASP A 195 -14.59 -32.20 1.51
C ASP A 195 -15.42 -32.67 0.30
N PRO A 196 -14.84 -32.80 -0.90
CA PRO A 196 -15.40 -33.66 -1.92
C PRO A 196 -14.75 -35.03 -1.73
N ASP A 197 -15.56 -36.01 -1.32
CA ASP A 197 -15.28 -37.45 -1.27
C ASP A 197 -15.12 -38.03 0.16
N GLU A 198 -16.25 -38.23 0.84
CA GLU A 198 -16.35 -39.22 1.91
C GLU A 198 -16.52 -40.62 1.27
N ASP A 199 -15.44 -41.39 1.21
CA ASP A 199 -15.44 -42.85 1.26
C ASP A 199 -14.18 -43.31 2.04
N ASP A 200 -14.44 -43.82 3.27
CA ASP A 200 -13.67 -44.72 4.16
C ASP A 200 -12.14 -44.90 3.99
N ASP A 201 -11.33 -44.60 5.02
CA ASP A 201 -10.63 -45.61 5.89
C ASP A 201 -9.68 -44.93 6.93
N GLU A 202 -9.53 -45.53 8.11
CA GLU A 202 -8.82 -45.01 9.29
C GLU A 202 -7.26 -44.94 9.15
N GLY A 203 -6.64 -43.83 9.57
CA GLY A 203 -5.18 -43.66 9.72
C GLY A 203 -4.79 -42.36 10.49
N PRO A 204 -3.62 -42.28 11.16
CA PRO A 204 -3.41 -41.35 12.28
C PRO A 204 -3.16 -39.90 11.84
N ASP A 205 -3.87 -38.97 12.49
CA ASP A 205 -3.69 -37.51 12.59
C ASP A 205 -2.65 -36.88 11.64
N THR A 206 -3.04 -36.65 10.40
CA THR A 206 -2.46 -35.60 9.56
C THR A 206 -3.47 -34.46 9.47
N LYS A 207 -3.28 -33.39 10.26
CA LYS A 207 -4.04 -32.13 10.13
C LYS A 207 -4.11 -31.74 8.64
N PRO A 208 -5.29 -31.42 8.08
CA PRO A 208 -5.41 -31.05 6.68
C PRO A 208 -4.59 -29.78 6.42
N PRO A 209 -3.95 -29.64 5.25
CA PRO A 209 -3.11 -28.50 4.96
C PRO A 209 -3.96 -27.23 4.94
N TRP A 210 -3.45 -26.19 5.61
CA TRP A 210 -3.68 -24.79 5.22
C TRP A 210 -3.77 -24.72 3.69
N PRO A 211 -4.78 -24.05 3.10
CA PRO A 211 -5.20 -24.35 1.74
C PRO A 211 -3.98 -24.36 0.81
N PRO A 212 -3.78 -25.44 0.03
CA PRO A 212 -2.67 -25.52 -0.91
C PRO A 212 -2.69 -24.30 -1.84
N LYS A 213 -1.53 -23.94 -2.39
CA LYS A 213 -1.33 -22.80 -3.32
C LYS A 213 -2.15 -22.86 -4.63
N THR A 214 -3.25 -23.59 -4.67
CA THR A 214 -4.11 -23.77 -5.84
C THR A 214 -5.56 -23.93 -5.40
N GLY A 215 -6.38 -22.94 -5.74
CA GLY A 215 -7.82 -23.02 -5.59
C GLY A 215 -8.45 -21.64 -5.57
N ASN A 216 -8.50 -20.98 -6.73
CA ASN A 216 -9.27 -19.74 -6.90
C ASN A 216 -10.68 -19.95 -6.30
N PRO A 217 -11.14 -19.13 -5.34
CA PRO A 217 -12.52 -19.17 -4.92
C PRO A 217 -13.41 -18.92 -6.14
N ALA A 218 -14.55 -19.64 -6.21
CA ALA A 218 -15.48 -19.57 -7.33
C ALA A 218 -15.73 -18.11 -7.75
N PRO A 219 -15.52 -17.77 -9.04
CA PRO A 219 -15.60 -16.39 -9.48
C PRO A 219 -17.00 -15.81 -9.26
N LEU A 220 -17.07 -14.56 -8.82
CA LEU A 220 -18.20 -13.69 -9.13
C LEU A 220 -18.36 -13.71 -10.66
N ALA A 221 -19.36 -14.42 -11.14
CA ALA A 221 -19.60 -14.78 -12.54
C ALA A 221 -19.01 -13.78 -13.57
N ASP A 222 -18.03 -14.29 -14.31
CA ASP A 222 -17.53 -14.01 -15.66
C ASP A 222 -17.41 -12.58 -16.27
N THR A 223 -16.28 -12.39 -16.98
CA THR A 223 -15.97 -11.49 -18.13
C THR A 223 -15.51 -10.02 -18.02
N ALA A 224 -15.36 -9.39 -16.85
CA ALA A 224 -14.68 -8.07 -16.80
C ALA A 224 -13.29 -8.20 -16.15
N SER A 225 -12.23 -7.80 -16.86
CA SER A 225 -10.95 -7.47 -16.22
C SER A 225 -11.22 -6.44 -15.13
N GLY A 226 -10.78 -6.69 -13.88
CA GLY A 226 -11.01 -5.76 -12.77
C GLY A 226 -10.61 -4.32 -13.10
N VAL A 227 -11.17 -3.37 -12.38
CA VAL A 227 -10.88 -1.95 -12.59
C VAL A 227 -9.46 -1.67 -12.10
N CYS A 228 -8.62 -1.27 -13.05
CA CYS A 228 -7.28 -0.78 -12.82
C CYS A 228 -7.22 0.68 -13.28
N PHE A 229 -6.91 1.59 -12.36
CA PHE A 229 -6.77 3.02 -12.67
C PHE A 229 -5.31 3.46 -12.46
N ALA A 230 -4.74 4.10 -13.48
CA ALA A 230 -3.41 4.70 -13.43
C ALA A 230 -3.56 6.22 -13.25
N ARG A 231 -3.17 6.74 -12.09
CA ARG A 231 -3.41 8.14 -11.75
C ARG A 231 -2.60 9.11 -12.59
N LYS A 232 -1.28 8.91 -12.72
CA LYS A 232 -0.42 9.90 -13.41
C LYS A 232 -0.77 10.06 -14.90
N PRO A 233 -1.00 8.98 -15.68
CA PRO A 233 -1.46 9.13 -17.06
C PRO A 233 -2.84 9.80 -17.16
N ALA A 234 -3.74 9.56 -16.20
CA ALA A 234 -5.05 10.20 -16.19
C ALA A 234 -4.95 11.71 -15.91
N GLU A 235 -4.12 12.11 -14.95
CA GLU A 235 -3.81 13.52 -14.67
C GLU A 235 -3.16 14.20 -15.89
N GLN A 236 -2.20 13.55 -16.54
CA GLN A 236 -1.57 14.08 -17.76
C GLN A 236 -2.57 14.29 -18.90
N ARG A 237 -3.51 13.35 -19.10
CA ARG A 237 -4.58 13.50 -20.09
C ARG A 237 -5.53 14.65 -19.76
N LEU A 238 -5.87 14.82 -18.47
CA LEU A 238 -6.70 15.92 -18.03
C LEU A 238 -6.01 17.27 -18.26
N VAL A 239 -4.73 17.39 -17.89
CA VAL A 239 -3.93 18.59 -18.14
C VAL A 239 -3.89 18.89 -19.64
N ALA A 240 -3.58 17.88 -20.48
CA ALA A 240 -3.56 18.04 -21.94
C ALA A 240 -4.91 18.53 -22.49
N HIS A 241 -6.03 17.95 -22.04
CA HIS A 241 -7.37 18.37 -22.45
C HIS A 241 -7.69 19.82 -22.04
N LEU A 242 -7.30 20.21 -20.83
CA LEU A 242 -7.46 21.57 -20.34
C LEU A 242 -6.58 22.57 -21.11
N THR A 243 -5.38 22.17 -21.54
CA THR A 243 -4.46 23.03 -22.31
C THR A 243 -4.75 23.07 -23.81
N ASP A 244 -5.37 22.05 -24.38
CA ASP A 244 -5.80 21.98 -25.79
C ASP A 244 -7.15 22.70 -26.04
N THR A 245 -7.80 23.19 -24.98
CA THR A 245 -8.98 24.05 -25.14
C THR A 245 -8.50 25.43 -25.63
N PRO A 246 -8.96 25.93 -26.80
CA PRO A 246 -8.59 27.26 -27.26
C PRO A 246 -8.97 28.30 -26.19
N PRO A 247 -8.13 29.32 -25.93
CA PRO A 247 -8.49 30.36 -24.99
C PRO A 247 -9.85 30.96 -25.39
N ALA A 248 -10.69 31.27 -24.41
CA ALA A 248 -11.95 31.96 -24.63
C ALA A 248 -11.72 33.14 -25.60
N THR A 249 -12.52 33.20 -26.66
CA THR A 249 -12.43 34.21 -27.71
C THR A 249 -12.44 35.60 -27.10
N GLN A 250 -11.27 36.24 -27.10
CA GLN A 250 -10.94 37.58 -26.62
C GLN A 250 -11.23 37.87 -25.13
N PRO A 251 -10.23 38.30 -24.34
CA PRO A 251 -10.51 39.03 -23.11
C PRO A 251 -11.32 40.30 -23.46
N PRO A 252 -12.24 40.76 -22.59
CA PRO A 252 -12.94 42.01 -22.81
C PRO A 252 -11.94 43.13 -23.04
N THR A 253 -12.18 43.94 -24.08
CA THR A 253 -11.35 45.10 -24.42
C THR A 253 -11.15 45.96 -23.17
N PRO A 254 -9.92 46.16 -22.68
CA PRO A 254 -9.71 47.00 -21.52
C PRO A 254 -10.18 48.42 -21.85
N ALA A 255 -11.07 48.96 -21.02
CA ALA A 255 -11.40 50.39 -21.05
C ALA A 255 -10.09 51.20 -20.92
N PRO A 256 -9.96 52.36 -21.59
CA PRO A 256 -8.72 53.13 -21.57
C PRO A 256 -8.36 53.51 -20.14
N VAL A 257 -7.31 52.87 -19.61
CA VAL A 257 -6.74 53.20 -18.30
C VAL A 257 -5.96 54.51 -18.47
N ARG A 258 -6.37 55.55 -17.76
CA ARG A 258 -5.59 56.78 -17.63
C ARG A 258 -4.26 56.41 -16.97
N LEU A 259 -3.14 56.68 -17.63
CA LEU A 259 -1.80 56.52 -17.07
C LEU A 259 -1.60 57.51 -15.92
N THR A 260 -1.81 57.05 -14.68
CA THR A 260 -1.35 57.73 -13.48
C THR A 260 -0.44 56.78 -12.71
N GLY A 261 0.84 56.77 -13.07
CA GLY A 261 1.87 56.02 -12.35
C GLY A 261 3.21 56.10 -13.06
N ARG A 262 4.26 56.50 -12.35
CA ARG A 262 5.65 56.50 -12.84
C ARG A 262 6.14 55.06 -12.96
N ARG A 263 7.02 54.77 -13.92
CA ARG A 263 7.52 53.39 -14.15
C ARG A 263 8.48 53.02 -13.03
N VAL A 264 8.55 51.73 -12.69
CA VAL A 264 9.45 51.19 -11.66
C VAL A 264 10.94 51.51 -11.95
N VAL A 265 11.32 51.65 -13.22
CA VAL A 265 12.66 52.10 -13.63
C VAL A 265 12.97 53.54 -13.24
N ASP A 266 11.94 54.40 -13.10
CA ASP A 266 12.08 55.79 -12.65
C ASP A 266 12.31 55.88 -11.12
N LEU A 267 11.87 54.87 -10.36
CA LEU A 267 12.11 54.76 -8.92
C LEU A 267 13.55 54.31 -8.62
N TYR A 268 14.12 53.44 -9.44
CA TYR A 268 15.51 53.00 -9.29
C TYR A 268 16.51 54.12 -9.63
N ALA A 269 16.25 54.91 -10.67
CA ALA A 269 17.11 56.04 -11.04
C ALA A 269 17.21 57.15 -9.97
N ALA A 270 16.19 57.29 -9.11
CA ALA A 270 16.18 58.25 -8.00
C ALA A 270 17.07 57.81 -6.82
N LEU A 271 17.23 56.51 -6.60
CA LEU A 271 18.03 55.96 -5.49
C LEU A 271 19.55 56.02 -5.74
N VAL A 272 19.99 56.05 -6.99
CA VAL A 272 21.43 56.07 -7.37
C VAL A 272 22.02 57.47 -7.57
N ASN A 273 21.21 58.54 -7.59
CA ASN A 273 21.65 59.91 -7.86
C ASN A 273 21.66 60.83 -6.63
N HIS A 274 21.50 60.30 -5.42
CA HIS A 274 21.69 61.08 -4.20
C HIS A 274 23.11 60.86 -3.65
N THR A 275 23.97 61.88 -3.75
CA THR A 275 25.17 61.98 -2.92
C THR A 275 24.76 62.10 -1.45
N HIS A 276 25.44 61.38 -0.57
CA HIS A 276 25.22 61.35 0.88
C HIS A 276 25.01 62.73 1.52
#